data_AF-A0A143XY31-F1
#
_entry.id   AF-A0A143XY31-F1
#
_cell.length_a   1.000
_cell.length_b   1.000
_cell.length_c   1.000
_cell.angle_alpha   90.00
_cell.angle_beta   90.00
_cell.angle_gamma   90.00
#
_symmetry.space_group_name_H-M   'P 1'
#
loop_
_entity.id
_entity.type
_entity.pdbx_description
1 polymer ?
#
loop_
_entity_poly.entity_id
_entity_poly.type
_entity_poly.pdbx_seq_one_letter_code
_entity_poly.pdbx_strand_id
1 'polypeptide(L)'
;MKKLLIQYSIKNDVDLKIQCFLSAEECCKAIEQKEYQIVFIKIVLKGKDRIEVGVQLRRRYPSSITQLIYILDNTEYSVNLFQNQPFYFLNKPFKEEVLKAVMDCWWRDFGNENHLFWYR
;
A
#
# COMPACT_ATOMS: atom_id res chain seq x y z
N MET A 1 7.53 8.36 5.32
CA MET A 1 6.67 7.93 4.20
C MET A 1 6.12 9.13 3.44
N LYS A 2 5.19 9.93 4.00
CA LYS A 2 4.63 11.13 3.34
C LYS A 2 5.67 12.02 2.63
N LYS A 3 6.77 12.38 3.33
CA LYS A 3 7.87 13.17 2.75
C LYS A 3 8.46 12.54 1.48
N LEU A 4 8.71 11.23 1.51
CA LEU A 4 9.30 10.51 0.38
C LEU A 4 8.32 10.44 -0.81
N LEU A 5 7.01 10.27 -0.54
CA LEU A 5 5.99 10.28 -1.58
C LEU A 5 5.82 11.67 -2.22
N ILE A 6 5.92 12.74 -1.44
CA ILE A 6 5.93 14.12 -1.97
C ILE A 6 7.19 14.37 -2.81
N GLN A 7 8.34 13.89 -2.37
CA GLN A 7 9.57 13.99 -3.18
C GLN A 7 9.44 13.21 -4.48
N TYR A 8 8.85 12.03 -4.44
CA TYR A 8 8.54 11.25 -5.63
C TYR A 8 7.57 11.99 -6.56
N SER A 9 6.53 12.62 -6.02
CA SER A 9 5.53 13.34 -6.83
C SER A 9 6.14 14.52 -7.59
N ILE A 10 6.99 15.29 -6.91
CA ILE A 10 7.71 16.43 -7.51
C ILE A 10 8.71 15.95 -8.57
N LYS A 11 9.49 14.90 -8.29
CA LYS A 11 10.52 14.40 -9.19
C LYS A 11 9.96 13.82 -10.50
N ASN A 12 8.75 13.26 -10.46
CA ASN A 12 8.15 12.57 -11.60
C ASN A 12 6.95 13.34 -12.20
N ASP A 13 6.68 14.56 -11.74
CA ASP A 13 5.56 15.40 -12.20
C ASP A 13 4.19 14.68 -12.17
N VAL A 14 3.91 14.02 -11.04
CA VAL A 14 2.63 13.29 -10.82
C VAL A 14 1.84 13.93 -9.69
N ASP A 15 0.53 14.08 -9.87
CA ASP A 15 -0.37 14.57 -8.81
C ASP A 15 -0.73 13.42 -7.85
N LEU A 16 -0.19 13.46 -6.63
CA LEU A 16 -0.50 12.50 -5.57
C LEU A 16 -1.35 13.13 -4.47
N LYS A 17 -2.59 12.66 -4.33
CA LYS A 17 -3.46 13.01 -3.20
C LYS A 17 -3.15 12.13 -1.99
N ILE A 18 -2.25 12.59 -1.13
CA ILE A 18 -1.76 11.82 0.03
C ILE A 18 -2.54 12.18 1.29
N GLN A 19 -3.22 11.18 1.87
CA GLN A 19 -3.85 11.25 3.19
C GLN A 19 -3.08 10.41 4.20
N CYS A 20 -3.01 10.87 5.44
CA CYS A 20 -2.38 10.13 6.55
C CYS A 20 -3.41 9.90 7.64
N PHE A 21 -3.38 8.69 8.20
CA PHE A 21 -4.25 8.26 9.29
C PHE A 21 -3.40 7.96 10.51
N LEU A 22 -3.90 8.34 11.69
CA LEU A 22 -3.23 8.08 12.96
C LEU A 22 -3.67 6.74 13.56
N SER A 23 -4.84 6.24 13.16
CA SER A 23 -5.37 4.96 13.61
C SER A 23 -5.92 4.09 12.48
N ALA A 24 -6.04 2.79 12.79
CA ALA A 24 -6.73 1.80 11.98
C ALA A 24 -8.18 2.21 11.68
N GLU A 25 -8.89 2.66 12.70
CA GLU A 25 -10.31 3.02 12.63
C GLU A 25 -10.53 4.24 11.73
N GLU A 26 -9.68 5.26 11.83
CA GLU A 26 -9.71 6.43 10.94
C GLU A 26 -9.52 6.02 9.47
N CYS A 27 -8.56 5.12 9.22
CA CYS A 27 -8.29 4.58 7.89
C CYS A 27 -9.52 3.83 7.35
N CYS A 28 -10.10 2.92 8.13
CA CYS A 28 -11.30 2.17 7.72
C CYS A 28 -12.49 3.10 7.41
N LYS A 29 -12.78 4.08 8.28
CA LYS A 29 -13.87 5.06 8.07
C LYS A 29 -13.65 5.92 6.82
N ALA A 30 -12.42 6.38 6.59
CA ALA A 30 -12.12 7.17 5.41
C ALA A 30 -12.26 6.37 4.12
N ILE A 31 -11.90 5.09 4.17
CA ILE A 31 -11.98 4.18 3.03
C ILE A 31 -13.43 3.82 2.69
N GLU A 32 -14.35 3.81 3.66
CA GLU A 32 -15.79 3.69 3.39
C GLU A 32 -16.35 4.85 2.54
N GLN A 33 -15.77 6.05 2.69
CA GLN A 33 -16.24 7.25 2.02
C GLN A 33 -15.53 7.49 0.68
N LYS A 34 -14.34 6.92 0.50
CA LYS A 34 -13.47 7.19 -0.64
C LYS A 34 -12.59 5.99 -0.96
N GLU A 35 -12.46 5.68 -2.25
CA GLU A 35 -11.55 4.64 -2.71
C GLU A 35 -10.10 5.13 -2.77
N TYR A 36 -9.18 4.23 -2.46
CA TYR A 36 -7.73 4.48 -2.51
C TYR A 36 -7.07 3.43 -3.38
N GLN A 37 -6.25 3.88 -4.33
CA GLN A 37 -5.48 3.03 -5.23
C GLN A 37 -4.34 2.31 -4.51
N ILE A 38 -3.68 3.00 -3.57
CA ILE A 38 -2.56 2.49 -2.78
C ILE A 38 -2.79 2.83 -1.31
N VAL A 39 -2.62 1.84 -0.44
CA VAL A 39 -2.65 2.00 1.02
C VAL A 39 -1.33 1.51 1.61
N PHE A 40 -0.56 2.44 2.20
CA PHE A 40 0.63 2.12 2.96
C PHE A 40 0.26 1.83 4.42
N ILE A 41 0.50 0.60 4.88
CA ILE A 41 0.15 0.16 6.23
C ILE A 41 1.43 -0.06 7.03
N LYS A 42 1.68 0.77 8.04
CA LYS A 42 2.79 0.54 8.98
C LYS A 42 2.37 -0.47 10.04
N ILE A 43 2.99 -1.63 10.04
CA ILE A 43 2.78 -2.64 11.06
C ILE A 43 3.83 -2.42 12.15
N VAL A 44 3.41 -1.89 13.29
CA VAL A 44 4.23 -1.81 14.49
C VAL A 44 3.89 -3.01 15.36
N LEU A 45 4.73 -4.03 15.35
CA LEU A 45 4.47 -5.28 16.07
C LEU A 45 4.65 -5.08 17.57
N LYS A 46 3.55 -4.70 18.26
CA LYS A 46 3.36 -4.88 19.70
C LYS A 46 1.89 -5.24 19.95
N GLY A 47 1.64 -6.44 20.48
CA GLY A 47 0.30 -6.95 20.77
C GLY A 47 -0.44 -7.53 19.55
N LYS A 48 -1.54 -8.26 19.81
CA LYS A 48 -2.30 -9.08 18.84
C LYS A 48 -3.05 -8.30 17.75
N ASP A 49 -3.25 -6.99 17.90
CA ASP A 49 -4.38 -6.29 17.24
C ASP A 49 -4.07 -5.49 15.95
N ARG A 50 -2.89 -5.62 15.33
CA ARG A 50 -2.54 -4.76 14.16
C ARG A 50 -2.57 -5.43 12.79
N ILE A 51 -2.84 -6.74 12.69
CA ILE A 51 -3.02 -7.43 11.41
C ILE A 51 -4.42 -7.15 10.82
N GLU A 52 -5.36 -6.70 11.66
CA GLU A 52 -6.78 -6.63 11.30
C GLU A 52 -7.08 -5.62 10.18
N VAL A 53 -6.39 -4.47 10.12
CA VAL A 53 -6.62 -3.45 9.07
C VAL A 53 -6.44 -4.02 7.68
N GLY A 54 -5.35 -4.76 7.46
CA GLY A 54 -5.05 -5.36 6.17
C GLY A 54 -6.11 -6.37 5.73
N VAL A 55 -6.62 -7.15 6.69
CA VAL A 55 -7.67 -8.13 6.47
C VAL A 55 -8.99 -7.45 6.14
N GLN A 56 -9.40 -6.44 6.92
CA GLN A 56 -10.63 -5.68 6.69
C GLN A 56 -10.60 -4.99 5.32
N LEU A 57 -9.46 -4.38 4.96
CA LEU A 57 -9.30 -3.75 3.66
C LEU A 57 -9.40 -4.74 2.52
N ARG A 58 -8.76 -5.91 2.61
CA ARG A 58 -8.81 -6.90 1.54
C ARG A 58 -10.19 -7.55 1.41
N ARG A 59 -10.94 -7.68 2.51
CA ARG A 59 -12.35 -8.14 2.47
C ARG A 59 -13.24 -7.17 1.71
N ARG A 60 -12.96 -5.87 1.80
CA ARG A 60 -13.78 -4.83 1.18
C ARG A 60 -13.35 -4.50 -0.24
N TYR A 61 -12.04 -4.46 -0.51
CA TYR A 61 -11.47 -4.07 -1.79
C TYR A 61 -10.57 -5.16 -2.37
N PRO A 62 -10.85 -5.64 -3.60
CA PRO A 62 -10.00 -6.62 -4.26
C PRO A 62 -8.62 -6.05 -4.61
N SER A 63 -7.65 -6.94 -4.78
CA SER A 63 -6.26 -6.58 -5.13
C SER A 63 -6.12 -6.02 -6.53
N SER A 64 -7.17 -6.01 -7.35
CA SER A 64 -7.21 -5.29 -8.62
C SER A 64 -7.50 -3.80 -8.45
N ILE A 65 -8.14 -3.39 -7.35
CA ILE A 65 -8.58 -2.00 -7.12
C ILE A 65 -7.67 -1.31 -6.11
N THR A 66 -7.36 -1.97 -5.00
CA THR A 66 -6.55 -1.39 -3.92
C THR A 66 -5.30 -2.21 -3.65
N GLN A 67 -4.15 -1.57 -3.88
CA GLN A 67 -2.83 -2.11 -3.60
C GLN A 67 -2.44 -1.87 -2.15
N LEU A 68 -2.16 -2.95 -1.41
CA LEU A 68 -1.68 -2.87 -0.04
C LEU A 68 -0.15 -2.95 -0.02
N ILE A 69 0.50 -1.96 0.58
CA ILE A 69 1.95 -1.96 0.81
C ILE A 69 2.20 -1.96 2.32
N TYR A 70 2.72 -3.06 2.84
CA TYR A 70 3.05 -3.16 4.26
C TYR A 70 4.44 -2.61 4.53
N ILE A 71 4.58 -1.76 5.54
CA ILE A 71 5.85 -1.27 6.04
C ILE A 71 6.16 -2.05 7.31
N LEU A 72 7.20 -2.87 7.25
CA LEU A 72 7.57 -3.81 8.30
C LEU A 72 8.86 -3.39 9.00
N ASP A 73 8.89 -3.49 10.33
CA ASP A 73 10.13 -3.35 11.11
C ASP A 73 10.87 -4.71 11.23
N ASN A 74 10.19 -5.83 11.05
CA ASN A 74 10.76 -7.18 10.92
C ASN A 74 9.92 -8.05 9.95
N THR A 75 10.48 -9.15 9.46
CA THR A 75 9.84 -9.98 8.41
C THR A 75 8.99 -11.13 8.93
N GLU A 76 8.89 -11.32 10.25
CA GLU A 76 8.29 -12.51 10.89
C GLU A 76 6.85 -12.77 10.45
N TYR A 77 6.07 -11.71 10.23
CA TYR A 77 4.64 -11.79 9.88
C TYR A 77 4.37 -11.63 8.38
N SER A 78 5.41 -11.51 7.55
CA SER A 78 5.26 -11.31 6.10
C SER A 78 4.43 -12.42 5.45
N VAL A 79 4.65 -13.67 5.87
CA VAL A 79 3.89 -14.85 5.40
C VAL A 79 2.42 -14.75 5.79
N ASN A 80 2.11 -14.37 7.04
CA ASN A 80 0.72 -14.18 7.48
C ASN A 80 0.02 -13.07 6.69
N LEU A 81 0.71 -11.96 6.47
CA LEU A 81 0.19 -10.81 5.73
C LEU A 81 0.06 -11.07 4.22
N PHE A 82 0.77 -12.08 3.69
CA PHE A 82 0.69 -12.45 2.29
C PHE A 82 -0.71 -12.88 1.87
N GLN A 83 -1.48 -13.46 2.79
CA GLN A 83 -2.89 -13.82 2.56
C GLN A 83 -3.76 -12.61 2.17
N ASN A 84 -3.36 -11.41 2.58
CA ASN A 84 -4.05 -10.16 2.20
C ASN A 84 -3.65 -9.67 0.80
N GLN A 85 -2.93 -10.48 0.01
CA GLN A 85 -2.46 -10.15 -1.35
C GLN A 85 -1.85 -8.76 -1.42
N PRO A 86 -0.78 -8.47 -0.65
CA PRO A 86 -0.10 -7.20 -0.75
C PRO A 86 0.59 -7.06 -2.10
N PHE A 87 0.63 -5.82 -2.58
CA PHE A 87 1.43 -5.44 -3.73
C PHE A 87 2.92 -5.48 -3.40
N TYR A 88 3.30 -5.02 -2.21
CA TYR A 88 4.70 -4.99 -1.80
C TYR A 88 4.90 -5.00 -0.27
N PHE A 89 6.05 -5.48 0.18
CA PHE A 89 6.53 -5.36 1.56
C PHE A 89 7.77 -4.45 1.63
N LEU A 90 7.64 -3.30 2.29
CA LEU A 90 8.73 -2.37 2.57
C LEU A 90 9.35 -2.69 3.94
N ASN A 91 10.44 -3.44 3.93
CA ASN A 91 11.18 -3.77 5.15
C ASN A 91 12.10 -2.61 5.55
N LYS A 92 12.02 -2.18 6.80
CA LYS A 92 12.90 -1.14 7.33
C LYS A 92 14.22 -1.70 7.87
N PRO A 93 15.31 -0.91 7.80
CA PRO A 93 15.42 0.35 7.06
C PRO A 93 15.41 0.11 5.54
N PHE A 94 14.73 0.98 4.78
CA PHE A 94 14.77 0.98 3.31
C PHE A 94 15.27 2.33 2.81
N LYS A 95 15.92 2.32 1.63
CA LYS A 95 16.40 3.52 0.97
C LYS A 95 15.30 4.15 0.09
N GLU A 96 15.45 5.43 -0.26
CA GLU A 96 14.47 6.15 -1.10
C GLU A 96 14.27 5.46 -2.46
N GLU A 97 15.32 4.87 -3.02
CA GLU A 97 15.28 4.16 -4.31
C GLU A 97 14.33 2.96 -4.28
N VAL A 98 14.18 2.31 -3.11
CA VAL A 98 13.25 1.19 -2.94
C VAL A 98 11.81 1.68 -3.06
N LEU A 99 11.46 2.79 -2.40
CA LEU A 99 10.11 3.37 -2.54
C LEU A 99 9.85 3.82 -3.98
N LYS A 100 10.85 4.44 -4.62
CA LYS A 100 10.75 4.86 -6.02
C LYS A 100 10.45 3.65 -6.91
N ALA A 101 11.21 2.56 -6.78
CA ALA A 101 11.00 1.35 -7.56
C ALA A 101 9.60 0.74 -7.34
N VAL A 102 9.08 0.75 -6.11
CA VAL A 102 7.73 0.27 -5.81
C VAL A 102 6.66 1.14 -6.47
N MET A 103 6.81 2.46 -6.43
CA MET A 103 5.88 3.38 -7.10
C MET A 103 5.97 3.27 -8.62
N ASP A 104 7.16 3.13 -9.19
CA ASP A 104 7.38 2.94 -10.64
C ASP A 104 6.73 1.62 -11.11
N CYS A 105 6.87 0.54 -10.33
CA CYS A 105 6.17 -0.72 -10.60
C CYS A 105 4.65 -0.54 -10.56
N TRP A 106 4.13 0.19 -9.57
CA TRP A 106 2.69 0.44 -9.49
C TRP A 106 2.17 1.20 -10.72
N TRP A 107 2.85 2.27 -11.14
CA TRP A 107 2.46 3.01 -12.34
C TRP A 107 2.52 2.17 -13.61
N ARG A 108 3.51 1.29 -13.74
CA ARG A 108 3.59 0.37 -14.88
C ARG A 108 2.40 -0.61 -14.91
N ASP A 109 2.06 -1.17 -13.76
CA ASP A 109 1.10 -2.28 -13.66
C ASP A 109 -0.37 -1.80 -13.59
N PHE A 110 -0.61 -0.59 -13.05
CA PHE A 110 -1.96 -0.03 -12.80
C PHE A 110 -2.18 1.37 -13.36
N GLY A 111 -1.12 2.07 -13.78
CA GLY A 111 -1.21 3.45 -14.24
C GLY A 111 -1.72 3.63 -15.67
N ASN A 112 -1.73 2.56 -16.46
CA ASN A 112 -2.25 2.55 -17.82
C ASN A 112 -3.54 1.71 -17.87
N GLU A 113 -4.63 2.27 -18.41
CA GLU A 113 -5.93 1.60 -18.57
C GLU A 113 -5.91 0.41 -19.57
N ASN A 114 -4.75 0.08 -20.14
CA ASN A 114 -4.60 -0.99 -21.11
C ASN A 114 -4.48 -2.36 -20.43
N HIS A 115 -5.60 -2.87 -19.93
CA HIS A 115 -5.74 -4.27 -19.56
C HIS A 115 -5.69 -5.14 -20.83
N LEU A 116 -4.50 -5.57 -21.22
CA LEU A 116 -4.32 -6.62 -22.22
C LEU A 116 -4.87 -7.94 -21.65
N PHE A 117 -6.13 -8.23 -21.98
CA PHE A 117 -6.78 -9.49 -21.64
C PHE A 117 -6.35 -10.55 -22.66
N TRP A 118 -5.62 -11.56 -22.22
CA TRP A 118 -5.28 -12.74 -23.01
C TRP A 118 -5.96 -13.96 -22.41
N TYR A 119 -6.85 -14.61 -23.17
CA TYR A 119 -7.45 -15.90 -22.85
C TYR A 119 -6.97 -16.93 -23.88
N ARG A 120 -6.56 -18.12 -23.43
CA ARG A 120 -6.28 -19.30 -24.25
C ARG A 120 -7.19 -20.44 -23.81
#